data_AF-A0A9X2IFF3-F1
#
_entry.id   AF-A0A9X2IFF3-F1
#
_cell.length_a   1.000
_cell.length_b   1.000
_cell.length_c   1.000
_cell.angle_alpha   90.00
_cell.angle_beta   90.00
_cell.angle_gamma   90.00
#
_symmetry.space_group_name_H-M   'P 1'
#
loop_
_entity.id
_entity.type
_entity.pdbx_description
1 polymer ?
#
loop_
_entity_poly.entity_id
_entity_poly.type
_entity_poly.pdbx_seq_one_letter_code
_entity_poly.pdbx_strand_id
1 'polypeptide(L)'
;MSRPTTSRMGGRALGSVLGATVLAALGAGCNGDVSTTEQQGLGTQVQAVADQVASGLPGGTVVEAVYEDGATSPAVVRVRLACDGCERRAAADDLARALWESTVTPVRSLVVSVEEADGGRRVEHVWSTVTPEDRADLVERYGERDTPIGTTPAPS
;
A
#
# COMPACT_ATOMS: atom_id res chain seq x y z
N MET A 1 -2.89 -43.13 -45.22
CA MET A 1 -2.60 -42.15 -44.16
C MET A 1 -1.09 -42.14 -43.94
N SER A 2 -0.52 -40.95 -43.75
CA SER A 2 0.88 -40.63 -43.45
C SER A 2 1.90 -40.73 -44.60
N ARG A 3 2.24 -39.56 -45.17
CA ARG A 3 3.52 -39.30 -45.85
C ARG A 3 4.29 -38.19 -45.12
N PRO A 4 5.62 -38.25 -45.14
CA PRO A 4 6.53 -37.34 -44.45
C PRO A 4 6.84 -36.12 -45.29
N THR A 5 7.29 -35.01 -44.69
CA THR A 5 7.97 -33.94 -45.46
C THR A 5 8.96 -33.18 -44.58
N THR A 6 10.24 -33.49 -44.80
CA THR A 6 11.35 -32.55 -44.64
C THR A 6 11.23 -31.50 -45.73
N SER A 7 11.34 -30.20 -45.44
CA SER A 7 11.87 -29.27 -46.45
C SER A 7 12.43 -27.98 -45.85
N ARG A 8 13.46 -27.52 -46.56
CA ARG A 8 14.46 -26.50 -46.29
C ARG A 8 14.01 -25.14 -46.83
N MET A 9 14.55 -24.08 -46.24
CA MET A 9 14.99 -22.81 -46.85
C MET A 9 14.00 -21.87 -47.55
N GLY A 10 14.17 -20.58 -47.21
CA GLY A 10 13.73 -19.41 -47.97
C GLY A 10 13.17 -18.37 -47.01
N GLY A 11 13.74 -17.19 -46.77
CA GLY A 11 14.72 -16.42 -47.50
C GLY A 11 14.17 -15.01 -47.74
N ARG A 12 14.70 -14.02 -47.01
CA ARG A 12 14.56 -12.55 -47.20
C ARG A 12 13.13 -12.00 -46.95
N ALA A 13 12.87 -10.82 -46.40
CA ALA A 13 13.52 -9.53 -46.56
C ALA A 13 12.92 -8.52 -45.53
N LEU A 14 13.45 -7.30 -45.53
CA LEU A 14 12.90 -6.04 -44.95
C LEU A 14 13.21 -5.88 -43.45
N GLY A 15 14.07 -4.98 -43.00
CA GLY A 15 14.31 -3.62 -43.50
C GLY A 15 13.49 -2.65 -42.64
N SER A 16 14.19 -2.00 -41.71
CA SER A 16 13.84 -0.73 -41.06
C SER A 16 12.53 -0.64 -40.28
N VAL A 17 12.61 -0.60 -38.94
CA VAL A 17 11.74 0.27 -38.13
C VAL A 17 12.52 0.77 -36.90
N LEU A 18 12.92 2.03 -37.00
CA LEU A 18 13.10 3.03 -35.94
C LEU A 18 13.70 2.60 -34.60
N GLY A 19 14.98 2.97 -34.42
CA GLY A 19 15.48 3.36 -33.11
C GLY A 19 14.65 4.53 -32.60
N ALA A 20 13.77 4.25 -31.63
CA ALA A 20 13.09 5.28 -30.88
C ALA A 20 14.07 5.85 -29.86
N THR A 21 14.54 7.04 -30.19
CA THR A 21 15.22 7.98 -29.32
C THR A 21 14.42 8.15 -28.03
N VAL A 22 14.89 7.58 -26.91
CA VAL A 22 14.44 8.05 -25.59
C VAL A 22 15.25 9.33 -25.31
N LEU A 23 14.72 10.44 -25.80
CA LEU A 23 15.12 11.78 -25.36
C LEU A 23 14.95 11.83 -23.84
N ALA A 24 16.05 12.04 -23.14
CA ALA A 24 16.02 12.60 -21.80
C ALA A 24 15.43 14.02 -21.90
N ALA A 25 14.14 14.15 -21.64
CA ALA A 25 13.47 15.43 -21.47
C ALA A 25 13.83 15.99 -20.08
N LEU A 26 15.02 16.59 -19.98
CA LEU A 26 15.29 17.64 -19.00
C LEU A 26 14.62 18.91 -19.53
N GLY A 27 13.38 19.14 -19.08
CA GLY A 27 12.57 20.27 -19.53
C GLY A 27 11.52 20.67 -18.50
N ALA A 28 11.88 21.67 -17.70
CA ALA A 28 11.03 22.70 -17.11
C ALA A 28 9.60 22.33 -16.64
N GLY A 29 9.40 22.37 -15.32
CA GLY A 29 8.07 22.43 -14.70
C GLY A 29 8.16 22.49 -13.19
N CYS A 30 8.45 23.65 -12.62
CA CYS A 30 8.22 23.91 -11.20
C CYS A 30 6.70 23.88 -10.92
N ASN A 31 6.30 23.25 -9.81
CA ASN A 31 4.94 23.21 -9.21
C ASN A 31 4.03 21.98 -9.51
N GLY A 32 4.51 20.75 -9.28
CA GLY A 32 3.64 19.56 -9.37
C GLY A 32 3.94 18.35 -8.46
N ASP A 33 5.14 18.21 -7.89
CA ASP A 33 5.61 16.89 -7.43
C ASP A 33 5.94 16.75 -5.94
N VAL A 34 5.62 17.74 -5.10
CA VAL A 34 5.81 17.59 -3.64
C VAL A 34 4.79 16.59 -3.09
N SER A 35 3.52 16.71 -3.47
CA SER A 35 2.45 15.82 -3.00
C SER A 35 2.62 14.37 -3.47
N THR A 36 3.03 14.15 -4.74
CA THR A 36 3.22 12.79 -5.26
C THR A 36 4.42 12.10 -4.62
N THR A 37 5.54 12.80 -4.45
CA THR A 37 6.75 12.24 -3.83
C THR A 37 6.53 11.95 -2.35
N GLU A 38 5.83 12.85 -1.64
CA GLU A 38 5.49 12.66 -0.24
C GLU A 38 4.51 11.50 -0.03
N GLN A 39 3.48 11.38 -0.89
CA GLN A 39 2.55 10.25 -0.87
C GLN A 39 3.24 8.93 -1.20
N GLN A 40 4.15 8.90 -2.18
CA GLN A 40 4.96 7.71 -2.46
C GLN A 40 5.84 7.34 -1.26
N GLY A 41 6.41 8.32 -0.56
CA GLY A 41 7.17 8.12 0.66
C GLY A 41 6.34 7.53 1.80
N LEU A 42 5.13 8.05 2.02
CA LEU A 42 4.20 7.56 3.03
C LEU A 42 3.66 6.17 2.68
N GLY A 43 3.34 5.92 1.40
CA GLY A 43 2.97 4.58 0.91
C GLY A 43 4.09 3.56 1.15
N THR A 44 5.35 3.96 0.94
CA THR A 44 6.51 3.10 1.25
C THR A 44 6.65 2.82 2.74
N GLN A 45 6.37 3.80 3.61
CA GLN A 45 6.37 3.59 5.06
C GLN A 45 5.24 2.65 5.49
N VAL A 46 4.02 2.83 4.96
CA VAL A 46 2.89 1.92 5.22
C VAL A 46 3.22 0.50 4.78
N GLN A 47 3.83 0.33 3.60
CA GLN A 47 4.31 -0.97 3.14
C GLN A 47 5.35 -1.57 4.09
N ALA A 48 6.33 -0.79 4.55
CA ALA A 48 7.36 -1.27 5.48
C ALA A 48 6.76 -1.74 6.82
N VAL A 49 5.76 -1.01 7.34
CA VAL A 49 5.03 -1.44 8.55
C VAL A 49 4.26 -2.73 8.29
N ALA A 50 3.58 -2.84 7.15
CA ALA A 50 2.85 -4.04 6.76
C ALA A 50 3.78 -5.26 6.61
N ASP A 51 4.93 -5.09 5.96
CA ASP A 51 5.95 -6.13 5.78
C ASP A 51 6.52 -6.60 7.12
N GLN A 52 6.77 -5.67 8.05
CA GLN A 52 7.25 -6.02 9.39
C GLN A 52 6.24 -6.94 10.10
N VAL A 53 4.95 -6.59 10.08
CA VAL A 53 3.91 -7.42 10.70
C VAL A 53 3.77 -8.76 9.98
N ALA A 54 3.70 -8.74 8.64
CA ALA A 54 3.59 -9.95 7.83
C ALA A 54 4.74 -10.93 8.07
N SER A 55 5.98 -10.43 8.25
CA SER A 55 7.15 -11.28 8.54
C SER A 55 7.06 -12.04 9.86
N GLY A 56 6.23 -11.58 10.80
CA GLY A 56 5.93 -12.25 12.06
C GLY A 56 4.80 -13.28 11.98
N LEU A 57 4.08 -13.35 10.86
CA LEU A 57 2.93 -14.24 10.67
C LEU A 57 3.32 -15.50 9.87
N PRO A 58 2.74 -16.67 10.19
CA PRO A 58 2.93 -17.88 9.39
C PRO A 58 2.33 -17.67 7.99
N GLY A 59 3.14 -17.85 6.94
CA GLY A 59 2.71 -17.61 5.55
C GLY A 59 2.31 -16.16 5.27
N GLY A 60 2.75 -15.21 6.11
CA GLY A 60 2.35 -13.81 6.03
C GLY A 60 2.76 -13.17 4.72
N THR A 61 1.80 -12.58 4.01
CA THR A 61 2.03 -11.82 2.78
C THR A 61 1.20 -10.54 2.80
N VAL A 62 1.79 -9.44 2.32
CA VAL A 62 1.08 -8.18 2.12
C VAL A 62 0.35 -8.24 0.79
N VAL A 63 -0.97 -8.15 0.83
CA VAL A 63 -1.83 -8.12 -0.36
C VAL A 63 -2.01 -6.69 -0.86
N GLU A 64 -2.15 -5.75 0.08
CA GLU A 64 -2.37 -4.34 -0.19
C GLU A 64 -1.76 -3.52 0.95
N ALA A 65 -1.04 -2.45 0.63
CA ALA A 65 -0.60 -1.47 1.61
C ALA A 65 -0.55 -0.10 0.91
N VAL A 66 -1.53 0.74 1.21
CA VAL A 66 -1.76 1.99 0.48
C VAL A 66 -1.93 3.13 1.48
N TYR A 67 -1.28 4.24 1.18
CA TYR A 67 -1.56 5.54 1.75
C TYR A 67 -2.24 6.40 0.70
N GLU A 68 -3.43 6.90 0.99
CA GLU A 68 -4.18 7.80 0.12
C GLU A 68 -4.46 9.09 0.86
N ASP A 69 -4.05 10.22 0.31
CA ASP A 69 -4.41 11.54 0.82
C ASP A 69 -4.91 12.39 -0.33
N GLY A 70 -6.04 13.04 -0.15
CA GLY A 70 -6.71 13.75 -1.22
C GLY A 70 -7.03 15.17 -0.82
N ALA A 71 -7.03 16.09 -1.79
CA ALA A 71 -7.45 17.47 -1.54
C ALA A 71 -8.86 17.57 -0.90
N THR A 72 -9.71 16.56 -1.15
CA THR A 72 -11.08 16.47 -0.62
C THR A 72 -11.36 15.17 0.15
N SER A 73 -10.35 14.31 0.35
CA SER A 73 -10.50 13.00 0.98
C SER A 73 -9.61 12.93 2.21
N PRO A 74 -10.11 12.45 3.37
CA PRO A 74 -9.28 12.31 4.56
C PRO A 74 -8.13 11.34 4.29
N ALA A 75 -6.93 11.58 4.85
CA ALA A 75 -5.80 10.66 4.73
C ALA A 75 -6.16 9.25 5.23
N VAL A 76 -6.24 8.28 4.32
CA VAL A 76 -6.59 6.89 4.58
C VAL A 76 -5.35 6.01 4.45
N VAL A 77 -5.13 5.19 5.46
CA VAL A 77 -4.20 4.06 5.37
C VAL A 77 -5.01 2.80 5.26
N ARG A 78 -4.76 2.02 4.19
CA ARG A 78 -5.40 0.73 3.96
C ARG A 78 -4.33 -0.34 3.87
N VAL A 79 -4.41 -1.35 4.74
CA VAL A 79 -3.53 -2.50 4.69
C VAL A 79 -4.34 -3.79 4.71
N ARG A 80 -4.00 -4.70 3.79
CA ARG A 80 -4.50 -6.06 3.74
C ARG A 80 -3.34 -7.04 3.80
N LEU A 81 -3.43 -7.96 4.76
CA LEU A 81 -2.52 -9.11 4.88
C LEU A 81 -3.27 -10.41 4.59
N ALA A 82 -2.54 -11.38 4.05
CA ALA A 82 -2.93 -12.78 4.04
C ALA A 82 -1.96 -13.59 4.90
N CYS A 83 -2.45 -14.63 5.56
CA CYS A 83 -1.65 -15.54 6.38
C CYS A 83 -2.15 -16.99 6.26
N ASP A 84 -1.32 -17.96 6.64
CA ASP A 84 -1.68 -19.38 6.67
C ASP A 84 -1.90 -19.85 8.11
N GLY A 85 -3.15 -20.09 8.50
CA GLY A 85 -3.47 -20.64 9.82
C GLY A 85 -3.12 -19.71 10.98
N CYS A 86 -3.12 -18.38 10.76
CA CYS A 86 -2.87 -17.40 11.82
C CYS A 86 -4.16 -17.01 12.57
N GLU A 87 -4.00 -16.53 13.80
CA GLU A 87 -5.09 -15.89 14.54
C GLU A 87 -5.38 -14.50 13.95
N ARG A 88 -6.17 -14.46 12.86
CA ARG A 88 -6.45 -13.25 12.07
C ARG A 88 -6.83 -12.01 12.88
N ARG A 89 -7.58 -12.18 13.98
CA ARG A 89 -7.96 -11.05 14.83
C ARG A 89 -6.77 -10.48 15.58
N ALA A 90 -5.93 -11.34 16.16
CA ALA A 90 -4.68 -10.93 16.79
C ALA A 90 -3.73 -10.27 15.76
N ALA A 91 -3.63 -10.84 14.56
CA ALA A 91 -2.85 -10.26 13.48
C ALA A 91 -3.37 -8.88 13.03
N ALA A 92 -4.70 -8.70 12.97
CA ALA A 92 -5.30 -7.41 12.65
C ALA A 92 -5.07 -6.38 13.77
N ASP A 93 -5.14 -6.79 15.04
CA ASP A 93 -4.83 -5.94 16.18
C ASP A 93 -3.33 -5.56 16.22
N ASP A 94 -2.42 -6.48 15.89
CA ASP A 94 -0.99 -6.20 15.76
C ASP A 94 -0.68 -5.23 14.64
N LEU A 95 -1.34 -5.38 13.49
CA LEU A 95 -1.21 -4.46 12.37
C LEU A 95 -1.78 -3.07 12.69
N ALA A 96 -2.94 -3.00 13.34
CA ALA A 96 -3.54 -1.73 13.77
C ALA A 96 -2.62 -0.99 14.75
N ARG A 97 -2.06 -1.71 15.73
CA ARG A 97 -1.07 -1.17 16.67
C ARG A 97 0.17 -0.66 15.95
N ALA A 98 0.77 -1.45 15.07
CA ALA A 98 1.99 -1.07 14.35
C ALA A 98 1.78 0.18 13.48
N LEU A 99 0.63 0.30 12.83
CA LEU A 99 0.27 1.50 12.06
C LEU A 99 0.00 2.71 12.96
N TRP A 100 -0.65 2.50 14.10
CA TRP A 100 -0.92 3.56 15.09
C TRP A 100 0.36 4.13 15.68
N GLU A 101 1.30 3.27 16.04
CA GLU A 101 2.61 3.63 16.61
C GLU A 101 3.61 4.13 15.55
N SER A 102 3.28 4.01 14.26
CA SER A 102 4.15 4.45 13.17
C SER A 102 4.28 5.97 13.08
N THR A 103 5.29 6.42 12.33
CA THR A 103 5.48 7.84 11.99
C THR A 103 4.62 8.31 10.81
N VAL A 104 3.80 7.44 10.20
CA VAL A 104 2.96 7.78 9.05
C VAL A 104 1.93 8.81 9.49
N THR A 105 2.04 10.03 9.00
CA THR A 105 1.13 11.15 9.32
C THR A 105 0.95 12.02 8.08
N PRO A 106 -0.22 12.64 7.86
CA PRO A 106 -1.46 12.50 8.62
C PRO A 106 -2.13 11.13 8.45
N VAL A 107 -2.83 10.64 9.46
CA VAL A 107 -3.73 9.49 9.34
C VAL A 107 -5.08 9.92 9.90
N ARG A 108 -6.11 9.82 9.08
CA ARG A 108 -7.49 10.16 9.44
C ARG A 108 -8.35 8.90 9.54
N SER A 109 -8.10 7.91 8.69
CA SER A 109 -8.74 6.59 8.74
C SER A 109 -7.71 5.47 8.65
N LEU A 110 -7.89 4.43 9.47
CA LEU A 110 -7.13 3.18 9.45
C LEU A 110 -8.07 2.06 9.02
N VAL A 111 -7.78 1.44 7.88
CA VAL A 111 -8.48 0.24 7.41
C VAL A 111 -7.50 -0.92 7.42
N VAL A 112 -7.72 -1.86 8.32
CA VAL A 112 -6.86 -3.03 8.52
C VAL A 112 -7.66 -4.28 8.24
N SER A 113 -7.07 -5.16 7.43
CA SER A 113 -7.70 -6.41 7.06
C SER A 113 -6.72 -7.57 7.07
N VAL A 114 -7.14 -8.69 7.63
CA VAL A 114 -6.38 -9.95 7.58
C VAL A 114 -7.28 -11.08 7.10
N GLU A 115 -6.84 -11.81 6.08
CA GLU A 115 -7.52 -12.98 5.51
C GLU A 115 -6.64 -14.22 5.53
N GLU A 116 -7.25 -15.41 5.37
CA GLU A 116 -6.47 -16.63 5.10
C GLU A 116 -5.95 -16.57 3.67
N ALA A 117 -4.77 -17.11 3.44
CA ALA A 117 -4.16 -17.15 2.11
C ALA A 117 -4.96 -17.97 1.10
N ASP A 118 -5.82 -18.88 1.55
CA ASP A 118 -6.75 -19.64 0.70
C ASP A 118 -8.03 -18.86 0.31
N GLY A 119 -8.15 -17.59 0.71
CA GLY A 119 -9.32 -16.76 0.45
C GLY A 119 -10.51 -17.08 1.36
N GLY A 120 -10.27 -17.77 2.48
CA GLY A 120 -11.27 -18.11 3.48
C GLY A 120 -11.80 -16.91 4.28
N ARG A 121 -11.96 -17.08 5.59
CA ARG A 121 -12.56 -16.03 6.44
C ARG A 121 -11.63 -14.81 6.56
N ARG A 122 -12.22 -13.62 6.53
CA ARG A 122 -11.56 -12.33 6.61
C ARG A 122 -12.01 -11.57 7.86
N VAL A 123 -11.06 -10.92 8.52
CA VAL A 123 -11.31 -9.95 9.59
C VAL A 123 -10.94 -8.58 9.03
N GLU A 124 -11.85 -7.61 9.14
CA GLU A 124 -11.60 -6.23 8.76
C GLU A 124 -12.00 -5.33 9.93
N HIS A 125 -11.14 -4.35 10.20
CA HIS A 125 -11.38 -3.30 11.17
C HIS A 125 -11.17 -1.94 10.50
N VAL A 126 -12.04 -1.01 10.86
CA VAL A 126 -12.01 0.36 10.36
C VAL A 126 -12.08 1.27 11.57
N TRP A 127 -11.10 2.16 11.71
CA TRP A 127 -11.10 3.18 12.76
C TRP A 127 -10.93 4.57 12.16
N SER A 128 -11.79 5.49 12.58
CA SER A 128 -11.61 6.91 12.33
C SER A 128 -10.80 7.56 13.45
N THR A 129 -9.59 8.00 13.17
CA THR A 129 -8.75 8.69 14.18
C THR A 129 -9.26 10.10 14.53
N VAL A 130 -10.25 10.60 13.78
CA VAL A 130 -10.90 11.90 14.03
C VAL A 130 -12.22 11.78 14.77
N THR A 131 -12.87 10.63 14.71
CA THR A 131 -14.08 10.38 15.49
C THR A 131 -13.65 10.16 16.94
N PRO A 132 -14.19 10.90 17.93
CA PRO A 132 -13.76 10.79 19.32
C PRO A 132 -13.88 9.38 19.90
N GLU A 133 -14.92 8.63 19.51
CA GLU A 133 -15.18 7.27 19.99
C GLU A 133 -14.12 6.28 19.48
N ASP A 134 -13.90 6.24 18.16
CA ASP A 134 -12.87 5.39 17.53
C ASP A 134 -11.45 5.78 17.99
N ARG A 135 -11.17 7.08 18.13
CA ARG A 135 -9.88 7.54 18.67
C ARG A 135 -9.72 7.10 20.13
N ALA A 136 -10.78 7.18 20.94
CA ALA A 136 -10.72 6.73 22.32
C ALA A 136 -10.46 5.22 22.42
N ASP A 137 -11.09 4.40 21.55
CA ASP A 137 -10.81 2.95 21.47
C ASP A 137 -9.34 2.68 21.12
N LEU A 138 -8.77 3.40 20.15
CA LEU A 138 -7.35 3.26 19.79
C LEU A 138 -6.42 3.69 20.94
N VAL A 139 -6.72 4.81 21.61
CA VAL A 139 -5.93 5.30 22.74
C VAL A 139 -6.03 4.39 23.95
N GLU A 140 -7.21 3.83 24.23
CA GLU A 140 -7.40 2.87 25.32
C GLU A 140 -6.60 1.58 25.07
N ARG A 141 -6.58 1.09 23.83
CA ARG A 141 -5.90 -0.16 23.48
C ARG A 141 -4.40 -0.03 23.33
N TYR A 142 -3.93 1.06 22.70
CA TYR A 142 -2.55 1.20 22.23
C TYR A 142 -1.82 2.39 22.85
N GLY A 143 -2.51 3.21 23.65
CA GLY A 143 -1.96 4.44 24.21
C GLY A 143 -2.08 5.64 23.27
N GLU A 144 -1.76 6.82 23.80
CA GLU A 144 -1.68 8.04 23.00
C GLU A 144 -0.58 7.92 21.95
N ARG A 145 -0.84 8.50 20.78
CA ARG A 145 0.13 8.50 19.68
C ARG A 145 1.21 9.53 19.94
N ASP A 146 2.48 9.13 19.83
CA ASP A 146 3.63 10.03 20.00
C ASP A 146 3.73 11.08 18.89
N THR A 147 3.21 10.78 17.70
CA THR A 147 3.15 11.72 16.57
C THR A 147 1.80 12.43 16.52
N PRO A 148 1.79 13.79 16.47
CA PRO A 148 0.53 14.53 16.38
C PRO A 148 -0.19 14.18 15.07
N ILE A 149 -1.49 13.89 15.18
CA ILE A 149 -2.38 13.71 14.04
C ILE A 149 -2.43 15.06 13.33
N GLY A 150 -1.78 15.17 12.17
CA GLY A 150 -1.49 16.43 11.49
C GLY A 150 -2.60 17.48 11.65
N THR A 151 -2.28 18.56 12.37
CA THR A 151 -3.15 19.73 12.45
C THR A 151 -3.29 20.28 11.04
N THR A 152 -4.53 20.33 10.55
CA THR A 152 -4.89 21.08 9.34
C THR A 152 -4.21 22.44 9.41
N PRO A 153 -3.42 22.88 8.40
CA PRO A 153 -2.89 24.23 8.39
C PRO A 153 -4.08 25.20 8.47
N ALA A 154 -4.04 26.11 9.46
CA ALA A 154 -5.04 27.16 9.56
C ALA A 154 -5.07 27.95 8.24
N PRO A 155 -6.26 28.31 7.71
CA PRO A 155 -6.31 29.19 6.56
C PRO A 155 -5.70 30.54 6.95
N SER A 156 -4.67 30.95 6.22
CA SER A 156 -4.07 32.29 6.30
C SER A 156 -5.05 33.37 5.86
#